data_AF-A0A821UYP3-F1
#
_entry.id   AF-A0A821UYP3-F1
#
_cell.length_a   1.000
_cell.length_b   1.000
_cell.length_c   1.000
_cell.angle_alpha   90.00
_cell.angle_beta   90.00
_cell.angle_gamma   90.00
#
_symmetry.space_group_name_H-M   'P 1'
#
loop_
_entity.id
_entity.type
_entity.pdbx_description
1 polymer ?
#
loop_
_entity_poly.entity_id
_entity_poly.type
_entity_poly.pdbx_seq_one_letter_code
_entity_poly.pdbx_strand_id
1 'polypeptide(L)'
;MKPDELQSEEKVTGDVIGDTAYSERFVLKILLKLANLDTLKDEILDQVFEEDLCTLWDMTAERDVVLFLLQHDVLNLLSFAWPIIETPRIAEIVVGIIANMCCQKEAVINLLKHVPFVKSLVECIKGNDSLILIQLLRLINSSLFLASSDNIQIWLRLFIEVGYSKHLFFILKNSSQKDLLINALENLNTICTYCNIEELWSDFFGHFVSVEALESVIIGYIEIAETHRDLCEKEQFERILLISIQIILNLVGFDKSVSIFNDNKNDALKMITITFQYYENKLVNCKEIDMDLVDIVDSTISVIKALKINEISELDDYFMQSYKMWKTLHYMVDDQQVTENDHEDLVNVSKELQTSLSTLMFVYMETCNEDNLLRALDEINDDFDDVASFIENKGILNLVTERVSTYRTRLKEIVDC
;
A
#
# COMPACT_ATOMS: atom_id res chain seq x y z
N MET A 1 56.18 -40.69 -11.34
CA MET A 1 55.58 -40.70 -9.99
C MET A 1 56.25 -39.63 -9.15
N LYS A 2 55.58 -38.47 -9.03
CA LYS A 2 55.59 -37.50 -7.94
C LYS A 2 54.48 -36.47 -8.26
N PRO A 3 53.84 -35.89 -7.24
CA PRO A 3 52.39 -35.76 -7.18
C PRO A 3 51.88 -34.39 -7.63
N ASP A 4 50.61 -34.37 -8.05
CA ASP A 4 49.80 -33.17 -8.18
C ASP A 4 49.80 -32.39 -6.85
N GLU A 5 50.46 -31.24 -6.85
CA GLU A 5 50.19 -30.19 -5.87
C GLU A 5 49.00 -29.38 -6.38
N LEU A 6 47.82 -29.76 -5.88
CA LEU A 6 46.68 -28.85 -5.74
C LEU A 6 47.17 -27.66 -4.91
N GLN A 7 47.60 -26.59 -5.60
CA GLN A 7 47.68 -25.28 -5.00
C GLN A 7 46.23 -24.85 -4.74
N SER A 8 45.82 -25.01 -3.48
CA SER A 8 44.75 -24.22 -2.90
C SER A 8 45.09 -22.75 -3.12
N GLU A 9 44.40 -22.10 -4.05
CA GLU A 9 44.32 -20.65 -4.11
C GLU A 9 43.69 -20.18 -2.79
N GLU A 10 44.53 -19.90 -1.79
CA GLU A 10 44.17 -19.04 -0.68
C GLU A 10 43.78 -17.69 -1.30
N LYS A 11 42.47 -17.47 -1.47
CA LYS A 11 41.91 -16.14 -1.65
C LYS A 11 42.53 -15.29 -0.55
N VAL A 12 43.36 -14.31 -0.93
CA VAL A 12 43.81 -13.25 -0.03
C VAL A 12 42.52 -12.60 0.48
N THR A 13 42.10 -12.96 1.69
CA THR A 13 40.97 -12.35 2.40
C THR A 13 41.40 -10.93 2.74
N GLY A 14 41.17 -10.02 1.77
CA GLY A 14 41.46 -8.60 1.89
C GLY A 14 40.50 -7.88 2.83
N ASP A 15 40.67 -6.56 2.94
CA ASP A 15 39.77 -5.64 3.65
C ASP A 15 38.45 -5.49 2.88
N VAL A 16 37.62 -6.55 2.89
CA VAL A 16 36.41 -6.65 2.09
C VAL A 16 35.32 -7.38 2.88
N ILE A 17 34.10 -6.83 2.87
CA ILE A 17 32.92 -7.43 3.51
C ILE A 17 32.23 -8.40 2.54
N GLY A 18 32.25 -9.70 2.86
CA GLY A 18 31.57 -10.74 2.09
C GLY A 18 32.02 -10.77 0.62
N ASP A 19 31.06 -10.78 -0.30
CA ASP A 19 31.29 -10.75 -1.76
C ASP A 19 31.19 -9.31 -2.34
N THR A 20 31.13 -8.29 -1.49
CA THR A 20 31.04 -6.88 -1.92
C THR A 20 32.42 -6.28 -2.23
N ALA A 21 32.48 -5.01 -2.64
CA ALA A 21 33.73 -4.25 -2.76
C ALA A 21 34.01 -3.35 -1.54
N TYR A 22 33.20 -3.47 -0.48
CA TYR A 22 33.23 -2.54 0.64
C TYR A 22 34.25 -2.93 1.72
N SER A 23 34.91 -1.93 2.31
CA SER A 23 35.96 -2.10 3.32
C SER A 23 35.41 -2.39 4.72
N GLU A 24 35.91 -3.45 5.36
CA GLU A 24 35.61 -3.75 6.78
C GLU A 24 36.15 -2.63 7.69
N ARG A 25 37.38 -2.17 7.44
CA ARG A 25 38.02 -1.12 8.24
C ARG A 25 37.26 0.19 8.23
N PHE A 26 36.68 0.56 7.09
CA PHE A 26 35.84 1.73 6.98
C PHE A 26 34.64 1.63 7.93
N VAL A 27 33.90 0.52 7.88
CA VAL A 27 32.74 0.29 8.74
C VAL A 27 33.15 0.24 10.21
N LEU A 28 34.21 -0.49 10.55
CA LEU A 28 34.69 -0.60 11.93
C LEU A 28 35.11 0.75 12.52
N LYS A 29 35.68 1.66 11.73
CA LYS A 29 35.99 3.04 12.16
C LYS A 29 34.72 3.78 12.59
N ILE A 30 33.62 3.64 11.84
CA ILE A 30 32.33 4.26 12.19
C ILE A 30 31.77 3.64 13.47
N LEU A 31 31.80 2.31 13.59
CA LEU A 31 31.32 1.62 14.81
C LEU A 31 32.12 2.03 16.06
N LEU A 32 33.43 2.23 15.94
CA LEU A 32 34.26 2.73 17.05
C LEU A 32 33.86 4.14 17.48
N LYS A 33 33.52 5.03 16.53
CA LYS A 33 33.00 6.36 16.85
C LYS A 33 31.65 6.29 17.55
N LEU A 34 30.72 5.45 17.06
CA LEU A 34 29.42 5.22 17.69
C LEU A 34 29.54 4.65 19.11
N ALA A 35 30.55 3.81 19.36
CA ALA A 35 30.79 3.22 20.68
C ALA A 35 31.38 4.22 21.70
N ASN A 36 32.06 5.28 21.25
CA ASN A 36 32.70 6.26 22.12
C ASN A 36 31.76 7.43 22.44
N LEU A 37 30.81 7.21 23.35
CA LEU A 37 29.78 8.19 23.71
C LEU A 37 30.35 9.53 24.22
N ASP A 38 31.56 9.51 24.82
CA ASP A 38 32.20 10.72 25.35
C ASP A 38 32.58 11.71 24.24
N THR A 39 32.99 11.20 23.07
CA THR A 39 33.37 12.02 21.90
C THR A 39 32.28 12.08 20.85
N LEU A 40 31.27 11.21 20.92
CA LEU A 40 30.22 11.10 19.91
C LEU A 40 29.47 12.42 19.68
N LYS A 41 29.28 13.22 20.73
CA LYS A 41 28.65 14.55 20.60
C LYS A 41 29.39 15.47 19.65
N ASP A 42 30.73 15.47 19.72
CA ASP A 42 31.56 16.29 18.86
C ASP A 42 31.61 15.70 17.44
N GLU A 43 31.66 14.36 17.33
CA GLU A 43 31.63 13.64 16.04
C GLU A 43 30.32 13.89 15.28
N ILE A 44 29.16 13.92 15.94
CA ILE A 44 27.84 14.18 15.32
C ILE A 44 27.74 15.58 14.71
N LEU A 45 28.57 16.53 15.18
CA LEU A 45 28.66 17.88 14.62
C LEU A 45 29.70 17.98 13.49
N ASP A 46 30.52 16.94 13.30
CA ASP A 46 31.52 16.87 12.24
C ASP A 46 30.88 16.38 10.93
N GLN A 47 30.97 17.21 9.89
CA GLN A 47 30.50 16.87 8.55
C GLN A 47 31.15 15.59 8.01
N VAL A 48 32.41 15.31 8.36
CA VAL A 48 33.10 14.09 7.91
C VAL A 48 32.43 12.84 8.48
N PHE A 49 31.93 12.90 9.71
CA PHE A 49 31.22 11.76 10.30
C PHE A 49 29.82 11.59 9.68
N GLU A 50 29.13 12.68 9.35
CA GLU A 50 27.89 12.62 8.57
C GLU A 50 28.10 11.95 7.20
N GLU A 51 29.16 12.34 6.47
CA GLU A 51 29.53 11.77 5.17
C GLU A 51 29.90 10.28 5.28
N ASP A 52 30.68 9.92 6.32
CA ASP A 52 31.00 8.52 6.64
C ASP A 52 29.71 7.71 6.91
N LEU A 53 28.74 8.27 7.65
CA LEU A 53 27.44 7.63 7.92
C LEU A 53 26.53 7.54 6.68
N CYS A 54 26.52 8.56 5.81
CA CYS A 54 25.79 8.50 4.54
C CYS A 54 26.34 7.36 3.67
N THR A 55 27.66 7.23 3.60
CA THR A 55 28.30 6.13 2.87
C THR A 55 27.91 4.78 3.47
N LEU A 56 27.88 4.67 4.81
CA LEU A 56 27.41 3.45 5.47
C LEU A 56 25.93 3.15 5.16
N TRP A 57 25.09 4.17 5.09
CA TRP A 57 23.69 4.02 4.68
C TRP A 57 23.59 3.42 3.29
N ASP A 58 24.30 3.94 2.30
CA ASP A 58 24.32 3.37 0.96
C ASP A 58 24.80 1.91 0.97
N MET A 59 25.85 1.61 1.74
CA MET A 59 26.38 0.24 1.88
C MET A 59 25.37 -0.74 2.47
N THR A 60 24.49 -0.30 3.36
CA THR A 60 23.49 -1.18 4.02
C THR A 60 22.39 -1.68 3.08
N ALA A 61 22.37 -1.25 1.81
CA ALA A 61 21.59 -1.92 0.78
C ALA A 61 22.06 -3.35 0.51
N GLU A 62 23.35 -3.65 0.74
CA GLU A 62 23.92 -4.97 0.53
C GLU A 62 23.76 -5.88 1.76
N ARG A 63 23.27 -7.10 1.53
CA ARG A 63 23.02 -8.08 2.59
C ARG A 63 24.27 -8.40 3.40
N ASP A 64 25.43 -8.55 2.75
CA ASP A 64 26.68 -8.90 3.43
C ASP A 64 27.12 -7.81 4.43
N VAL A 65 26.88 -6.55 4.10
CA VAL A 65 27.15 -5.41 5.00
C VAL A 65 26.22 -5.46 6.20
N VAL A 66 24.93 -5.74 6.00
CA VAL A 66 23.97 -5.89 7.10
C VAL A 66 24.39 -7.02 8.04
N LEU A 67 24.78 -8.18 7.50
CA LEU A 67 25.23 -9.31 8.32
C LEU A 67 26.52 -8.99 9.07
N PHE A 68 27.47 -8.30 8.44
CA PHE A 68 28.69 -7.84 9.10
C PHE A 68 28.38 -6.88 10.25
N LEU A 69 27.50 -5.90 10.04
CA LEU A 69 27.05 -4.97 11.08
C LEU A 69 26.38 -5.68 12.26
N LEU A 70 25.56 -6.71 11.99
CA LEU A 70 24.94 -7.53 13.04
C LEU A 70 25.97 -8.34 13.83
N GLN A 71 27.03 -8.84 13.20
CA GLN A 71 28.13 -9.52 13.89
C GLN A 71 28.87 -8.60 14.87
N HIS A 72 28.82 -7.29 14.64
CA HIS A 72 29.43 -6.26 15.48
C HIS A 72 28.44 -5.51 16.38
N ASP A 73 27.26 -6.10 16.66
CA ASP A 73 26.26 -5.57 17.60
C ASP A 73 25.84 -4.11 17.30
N VAL A 74 25.78 -3.72 16.03
CA VAL A 74 25.50 -2.32 15.64
C VAL A 74 24.21 -1.78 16.27
N LEU A 75 23.17 -2.61 16.41
CA LEU A 75 21.87 -2.17 16.95
C LEU A 75 21.96 -1.80 18.43
N ASN A 76 22.85 -2.47 19.16
CA ASN A 76 23.15 -2.13 20.55
C ASN A 76 23.93 -0.81 20.63
N LEU A 77 24.91 -0.61 19.73
CA LEU A 77 25.65 0.65 19.63
C LEU A 77 24.73 1.82 19.28
N LEU A 78 23.86 1.65 18.28
CA LEU A 78 22.86 2.65 17.90
C LEU A 78 21.88 2.92 19.04
N SER A 79 21.46 1.89 19.78
CA SER A 79 20.61 2.07 20.96
C SER A 79 21.27 2.93 22.05
N PHE A 80 22.59 2.84 22.22
CA PHE A 80 23.34 3.69 23.17
C PHE A 80 23.62 5.09 22.63
N ALA A 81 23.86 5.21 21.32
CA ALA A 81 24.08 6.48 20.64
C ALA A 81 22.80 7.32 20.51
N TRP A 82 21.63 6.67 20.38
CA TRP A 82 20.36 7.33 20.08
C TRP A 82 20.00 8.52 20.97
N PRO A 83 20.12 8.44 22.32
CA PRO A 83 19.81 9.57 23.19
C PRO A 83 20.74 10.78 23.03
N ILE A 84 21.88 10.61 22.34
CA ILE A 84 22.89 11.65 22.08
C ILE A 84 22.66 12.32 20.72
N ILE A 85 21.97 11.64 19.80
CA ILE A 85 21.71 12.15 18.46
C ILE A 85 20.63 13.24 18.53
N GLU A 86 21.09 14.49 18.51
CA GLU A 86 20.21 15.68 18.53
C GLU A 86 20.02 16.29 17.13
N THR A 87 20.91 15.97 16.18
CA THR A 87 20.86 16.52 14.80
C THR A 87 19.85 15.75 13.96
N PRO A 88 18.82 16.42 13.36
CA PRO A 88 17.81 15.74 12.55
C PRO A 88 18.38 14.93 11.39
N ARG A 89 19.44 15.45 10.75
CA ARG A 89 20.13 14.77 9.65
C ARG A 89 20.80 13.47 10.08
N ILE A 90 21.45 13.44 11.23
CA ILE A 90 22.07 12.21 11.76
C ILE A 90 20.99 11.21 12.19
N ALA A 91 19.89 11.69 12.80
CA ALA A 91 18.75 10.84 13.13
C ALA A 91 18.15 10.21 11.87
N GLU A 92 17.92 10.99 10.81
CA GLU A 92 17.45 10.52 9.51
C GLU A 92 18.35 9.40 8.97
N ILE A 93 19.67 9.63 8.92
CA ILE A 93 20.63 8.65 8.41
C ILE A 93 20.62 7.36 9.24
N VAL A 94 20.60 7.47 10.57
CA VAL A 94 20.56 6.30 11.46
C VAL A 94 19.28 5.50 11.29
N VAL A 95 18.11 6.15 11.21
CA VAL A 95 16.84 5.46 10.95
C VAL A 95 16.87 4.81 9.55
N GLY A 96 17.44 5.50 8.56
CA GLY A 96 17.63 4.99 7.20
C GLY A 96 18.52 3.74 7.12
N ILE A 97 19.64 3.72 7.85
CA ILE A 97 20.50 2.54 8.00
C ILE A 97 19.69 1.37 8.57
N ILE A 98 18.96 1.60 9.67
CA ILE A 98 18.17 0.54 10.31
C ILE A 98 17.04 0.06 9.37
N ALA A 99 16.40 0.96 8.62
CA ALA A 99 15.37 0.63 7.65
C ALA A 99 15.91 -0.31 6.55
N ASN A 100 17.07 -0.01 5.98
CA ASN A 100 17.75 -0.86 5.01
C ASN A 100 18.13 -2.21 5.63
N MET A 101 18.69 -2.21 6.84
CA MET A 101 19.00 -3.45 7.55
C MET A 101 17.77 -4.34 7.73
N CYS A 102 16.60 -3.76 8.04
CA CYS A 102 15.35 -4.50 8.25
C CYS A 102 14.78 -5.14 6.97
N CYS A 103 15.39 -4.93 5.81
CA CYS A 103 15.16 -5.76 4.62
C CYS A 103 15.76 -7.18 4.77
N GLN A 104 16.48 -7.45 5.86
CA GLN A 104 16.99 -8.77 6.22
C GLN A 104 16.29 -9.29 7.48
N LYS A 105 15.77 -10.53 7.42
CA LYS A 105 15.02 -11.15 8.52
C LYS A 105 15.83 -11.20 9.82
N GLU A 106 17.14 -11.43 9.71
CA GLU A 106 18.07 -11.44 10.84
C GLU A 106 18.12 -10.11 11.56
N ALA A 107 18.05 -8.98 10.84
CA ALA A 107 18.05 -7.66 11.43
C ALA A 107 16.73 -7.38 12.16
N VAL A 108 15.59 -7.74 11.58
CA VAL A 108 14.26 -7.57 12.22
C VAL A 108 14.20 -8.30 13.56
N ILE A 109 14.68 -9.55 13.60
CA ILE A 109 14.74 -10.35 14.83
C ILE A 109 15.68 -9.73 15.86
N ASN A 110 16.85 -9.23 15.45
CA ASN A 110 17.78 -8.59 16.38
C ASN A 110 17.27 -7.24 16.88
N LEU A 111 16.65 -6.43 16.03
CA LEU A 111 16.08 -5.12 16.39
C LEU A 111 15.06 -5.25 17.51
N LEU A 112 14.16 -6.24 17.43
CA LEU A 112 13.12 -6.46 18.44
C LEU A 112 13.65 -7.00 19.78
N LYS A 113 14.94 -7.37 19.88
CA LYS A 113 15.59 -7.61 21.19
C LYS A 113 15.80 -6.30 21.97
N HIS A 114 15.77 -5.15 21.29
CA HIS A 114 15.97 -3.82 21.85
C HIS A 114 14.65 -3.03 21.90
N VAL A 115 13.57 -3.62 22.43
CA VAL A 115 12.22 -3.01 22.45
C VAL A 115 12.19 -1.54 22.92
N PRO A 116 12.90 -1.11 23.99
CA PRO A 116 12.91 0.30 24.39
C PRO A 116 13.49 1.23 23.31
N PHE A 117 14.51 0.77 22.58
CA PHE A 117 15.08 1.52 21.46
C PHE A 117 14.10 1.59 20.30
N VAL A 118 13.48 0.47 19.92
CA VAL A 118 12.45 0.45 18.87
C VAL A 118 11.30 1.39 19.22
N LYS A 119 10.85 1.38 20.48
CA LYS A 119 9.85 2.33 20.96
C LYS A 119 10.26 3.78 20.74
N SER A 120 11.50 4.13 21.08
CA SER A 120 12.02 5.49 20.87
C SER A 120 12.13 5.88 19.39
N LEU A 121 12.39 4.92 18.49
CA LEU A 121 12.33 5.13 17.04
C LEU A 121 10.88 5.38 16.59
N VAL A 122 9.93 4.56 17.04
CA VAL A 122 8.50 4.73 16.72
C VAL A 122 7.95 6.05 17.26
N GLU A 123 8.46 6.56 18.38
CA GLU A 123 8.12 7.89 18.91
C GLU A 123 8.50 9.04 17.98
N CYS A 124 9.41 8.85 17.02
CA CYS A 124 9.70 9.86 15.99
C CYS A 124 8.47 10.21 15.13
N ILE A 125 7.43 9.37 15.08
CA ILE A 125 6.15 9.67 14.41
C ILE A 125 5.50 10.96 14.95
N LYS A 126 5.84 11.36 16.18
CA LYS A 126 5.33 12.56 16.86
C LYS A 126 6.03 13.84 16.39
N GLY A 127 7.15 13.70 15.66
CA GLY A 127 7.94 14.80 15.14
C GLY A 127 7.32 15.46 13.92
N ASN A 128 8.02 16.44 13.37
CA ASN A 128 7.65 17.21 12.19
C ASN A 128 8.73 17.22 11.10
N ASP A 129 9.83 16.51 11.30
CA ASP A 129 10.88 16.37 10.29
C ASP A 129 10.49 15.29 9.30
N SER A 130 10.11 15.70 8.09
CA SER A 130 9.58 14.77 7.11
C SER A 130 10.56 13.71 6.66
N LEU A 131 11.87 14.01 6.65
CA LEU A 131 12.87 13.05 6.20
C LEU A 131 13.01 11.91 7.23
N ILE A 132 13.06 12.25 8.52
CA ILE A 132 13.02 11.26 9.60
C ILE A 132 11.73 10.43 9.53
N LEU A 133 10.58 11.08 9.33
CA LEU A 133 9.28 10.39 9.22
C LEU A 133 9.27 9.41 8.05
N ILE A 134 9.76 9.79 6.87
CA ILE A 134 9.88 8.89 5.71
C ILE A 134 10.72 7.66 6.06
N GLN A 135 11.89 7.84 6.70
CA GLN A 135 12.72 6.70 7.08
C GLN A 135 12.07 5.82 8.14
N LEU A 136 11.32 6.39 9.09
CA LEU A 136 10.58 5.63 10.08
C LEU A 136 9.48 4.76 9.42
N LEU A 137 8.72 5.35 8.49
CA LEU A 137 7.67 4.63 7.76
C LEU A 137 8.27 3.46 6.96
N ARG A 138 9.41 3.68 6.28
CA ARG A 138 10.17 2.62 5.60
C ARG A 138 10.65 1.52 6.55
N LEU A 139 11.20 1.90 7.70
CA LEU A 139 11.67 0.95 8.73
C LEU A 139 10.53 0.02 9.18
N ILE A 140 9.36 0.59 9.47
CA ILE A 140 8.19 -0.17 9.90
C ILE A 140 7.72 -1.10 8.78
N ASN A 141 7.69 -0.62 7.53
CA ASN A 141 7.27 -1.44 6.38
C ASN A 141 8.17 -2.66 6.19
N SER A 142 9.49 -2.44 6.12
CA SER A 142 10.47 -3.53 5.98
C SER A 142 10.40 -4.51 7.16
N SER A 143 10.20 -3.99 8.38
CA SER A 143 10.11 -4.82 9.58
C SER A 143 8.87 -5.70 9.60
N LEU A 144 7.70 -5.17 9.26
CA LEU A 144 6.45 -5.92 9.24
C LEU A 144 6.45 -6.98 8.14
N PHE A 145 6.98 -6.65 6.96
CA PHE A 145 7.07 -7.57 5.82
C PHE A 145 7.81 -8.89 6.16
N LEU A 146 8.83 -8.82 7.01
CA LEU A 146 9.65 -9.99 7.41
C LEU A 146 9.35 -10.50 8.84
N ALA A 147 8.35 -9.93 9.52
CA ALA A 147 8.01 -10.29 10.89
C ALA A 147 7.37 -11.67 10.98
N SER A 148 7.71 -12.43 12.04
CA SER A 148 6.89 -13.56 12.49
C SER A 148 5.62 -13.06 13.19
N SER A 149 4.65 -13.95 13.41
CA SER A 149 3.44 -13.65 14.19
C SER A 149 3.75 -13.01 15.55
N ASP A 150 4.72 -13.56 16.29
CA ASP A 150 5.13 -13.04 17.60
C ASP A 150 5.71 -11.62 17.50
N ASN A 151 6.44 -11.33 16.42
CA ASN A 151 7.02 -10.01 16.17
C ASN A 151 5.93 -8.99 15.80
N ILE A 152 4.91 -9.39 15.03
CA ILE A 152 3.77 -8.53 14.70
C ILE A 152 3.03 -8.09 15.97
N GLN A 153 2.84 -8.99 16.94
CA GLN A 153 2.22 -8.64 18.22
C GLN A 153 3.03 -7.58 19.00
N ILE A 154 4.37 -7.65 18.95
CA ILE A 154 5.24 -6.64 19.57
C ILE A 154 5.06 -5.28 18.88
N TRP A 155 5.04 -5.25 17.55
CA TRP A 155 4.82 -4.03 16.78
C TRP A 155 3.46 -3.38 17.09
N LEU A 156 2.37 -4.16 17.10
CA LEU A 156 1.05 -3.63 17.41
C LEU A 156 0.99 -3.02 18.82
N ARG A 157 1.62 -3.67 19.81
CA ARG A 157 1.73 -3.12 21.17
C ARG A 157 2.48 -1.79 21.17
N LEU A 158 3.59 -1.69 20.43
CA LEU A 158 4.35 -0.44 20.31
C LEU A 158 3.51 0.67 19.68
N PHE A 159 2.74 0.37 18.63
CA PHE A 159 1.84 1.35 18.01
C PHE A 159 0.82 1.88 19.01
N ILE A 160 0.18 0.99 19.76
CA ILE A 160 -0.79 1.35 20.81
C ILE A 160 -0.15 2.22 21.89
N GLU A 161 1.01 1.83 22.41
CA GLU A 161 1.72 2.59 23.45
C GLU A 161 2.13 3.99 22.99
N VAL A 162 2.52 4.14 21.72
CA VAL A 162 2.95 5.43 21.17
C VAL A 162 1.77 6.31 20.78
N GLY A 163 0.58 5.73 20.52
CA GLY A 163 -0.54 6.46 19.92
C GLY A 163 -0.36 6.63 18.42
N TYR A 164 0.26 5.66 17.75
CA TYR A 164 0.81 5.78 16.40
C TYR A 164 -0.24 6.20 15.35
N SER A 165 -1.41 5.55 15.35
CA SER A 165 -2.48 5.81 14.37
C SER A 165 -2.88 7.28 14.31
N LYS A 166 -3.03 7.95 15.45
CA LYS A 166 -3.36 9.38 15.53
C LYS A 166 -2.34 10.26 14.79
N HIS A 167 -1.05 9.94 14.91
CA HIS A 167 0.01 10.69 14.26
C HIS A 167 0.11 10.38 12.76
N LEU A 168 -0.09 9.11 12.38
CA LEU A 168 -0.17 8.71 10.98
C LEU A 168 -1.35 9.40 10.26
N PHE A 169 -2.53 9.42 10.87
CA PHE A 169 -3.70 10.13 10.33
C PHE A 169 -3.47 11.64 10.26
N PHE A 170 -2.75 12.21 11.23
CA PHE A 170 -2.36 13.62 11.18
C PHE A 170 -1.46 13.92 9.96
N ILE A 171 -0.48 13.06 9.66
CA ILE A 171 0.37 13.18 8.47
C ILE A 171 -0.47 13.14 7.20
N LEU A 172 -1.31 12.11 7.05
CA LEU A 172 -2.16 11.93 5.86
C LEU A 172 -3.13 13.11 5.65
N LYS A 173 -3.63 13.71 6.74
CA LYS A 173 -4.59 14.81 6.68
C LYS A 173 -3.95 16.19 6.44
N ASN A 174 -2.68 16.39 6.81
CA ASN A 174 -2.09 17.75 6.89
C ASN A 174 -0.79 17.93 6.12
N SER A 175 -0.16 16.87 5.60
CA SER A 175 1.05 16.99 4.80
C SER A 175 0.72 17.41 3.37
N SER A 176 1.54 18.29 2.79
CA SER A 176 1.59 18.59 1.35
C SER A 176 2.89 18.11 0.70
N GLN A 177 3.67 17.30 1.42
CA GLN A 177 4.89 16.72 0.89
C GLN A 177 4.57 15.35 0.30
N LYS A 178 4.67 15.25 -1.03
CA LYS A 178 4.39 14.05 -1.84
C LYS A 178 4.98 12.77 -1.25
N ASP A 179 6.29 12.72 -1.04
CA ASP A 179 6.97 11.49 -0.63
C ASP A 179 6.54 11.03 0.77
N LEU A 180 6.26 11.97 1.68
CA LEU A 180 5.74 11.65 3.01
C LEU A 180 4.32 11.08 2.94
N LEU A 181 3.44 11.64 2.10
CA LEU A 181 2.08 11.10 1.91
C LEU A 181 2.10 9.68 1.32
N ILE A 182 2.93 9.46 0.30
CA ILE A 182 3.09 8.15 -0.33
C ILE A 182 3.57 7.11 0.69
N ASN A 183 4.63 7.42 1.44
CA ASN A 183 5.15 6.51 2.46
C ASN A 183 4.13 6.29 3.60
N ALA A 184 3.30 7.28 3.93
CA ALA A 184 2.28 7.15 4.96
C ALA A 184 1.13 6.22 4.51
N LEU A 185 0.69 6.31 3.25
CA LEU A 185 -0.30 5.39 2.68
C LEU A 185 0.25 3.97 2.58
N GLU A 186 1.48 3.81 2.07
CA GLU A 186 2.15 2.49 2.04
C GLU A 186 2.30 1.89 3.43
N ASN A 187 2.58 2.72 4.43
CA ASN A 187 2.71 2.28 5.81
C ASN A 187 1.37 1.83 6.40
N LEU A 188 0.31 2.61 6.21
CA LEU A 188 -1.01 2.21 6.65
C LEU A 188 -1.47 0.92 5.96
N ASN A 189 -1.25 0.79 4.65
CA ASN A 189 -1.56 -0.43 3.92
C ASN A 189 -0.79 -1.63 4.49
N THR A 190 0.51 -1.47 4.72
CA THR A 190 1.34 -2.53 5.32
C THR A 190 0.83 -2.92 6.71
N ILE A 191 0.46 -1.96 7.55
CA ILE A 191 -0.12 -2.23 8.87
C ILE A 191 -1.47 -2.96 8.72
N CYS A 192 -2.34 -2.53 7.81
CA CYS A 192 -3.58 -3.25 7.52
C CYS A 192 -3.29 -4.70 7.10
N THR A 193 -2.37 -4.93 6.18
CA THR A 193 -2.07 -6.29 5.67
C THR A 193 -1.52 -7.22 6.74
N TYR A 194 -0.61 -6.74 7.60
CA TYR A 194 0.10 -7.63 8.55
C TYR A 194 -0.50 -7.63 9.96
N CYS A 195 -1.11 -6.54 10.41
CA CYS A 195 -1.65 -6.44 11.77
C CYS A 195 -3.15 -6.76 11.86
N ASN A 196 -3.90 -6.71 10.75
CA ASN A 196 -5.34 -7.02 10.73
C ASN A 196 -5.61 -8.55 10.67
N ILE A 197 -5.06 -9.29 11.62
CA ILE A 197 -5.21 -10.75 11.72
C ILE A 197 -6.11 -11.13 12.88
N GLU A 198 -6.76 -12.30 12.79
CA GLU A 198 -7.82 -12.74 13.73
C GLU A 198 -7.38 -12.65 15.20
N GLU A 199 -6.13 -13.03 15.50
CA GLU A 199 -5.60 -13.01 16.87
C GLU A 199 -5.41 -11.59 17.43
N LEU A 200 -5.31 -10.58 16.56
CA LEU A 200 -5.01 -9.18 16.91
C LEU A 200 -6.16 -8.21 16.57
N TRP A 201 -7.28 -8.69 16.03
CA TRP A 201 -8.37 -7.84 15.53
C TRP A 201 -8.89 -6.82 16.54
N SER A 202 -9.03 -7.19 17.82
CA SER A 202 -9.53 -6.24 18.83
C SER A 202 -8.57 -5.06 19.04
N ASP A 203 -7.28 -5.35 19.08
CA ASP A 203 -6.23 -4.35 19.28
C ASP A 203 -6.06 -3.49 18.01
N PHE A 204 -6.08 -4.12 16.84
CA PHE A 204 -6.05 -3.42 15.55
C PHE A 204 -7.27 -2.51 15.40
N PHE A 205 -8.49 -3.04 15.61
CA PHE A 205 -9.73 -2.27 15.52
C PHE A 205 -9.71 -1.08 16.49
N GLY A 206 -9.36 -1.33 17.76
CA GLY A 206 -9.32 -0.27 18.77
C GLY A 206 -8.29 0.82 18.51
N HIS A 207 -7.26 0.54 17.71
CA HIS A 207 -6.18 1.50 17.45
C HIS A 207 -6.28 2.18 16.07
N PHE A 208 -6.63 1.45 15.01
CA PHE A 208 -6.60 1.95 13.63
C PHE A 208 -7.99 2.20 13.03
N VAL A 209 -9.07 1.67 13.60
CA VAL A 209 -10.43 1.89 13.08
C VAL A 209 -11.12 3.01 13.87
N SER A 210 -11.17 4.19 13.25
CA SER A 210 -11.80 5.41 13.79
C SER A 210 -12.30 6.27 12.65
N VAL A 211 -13.21 7.22 12.92
CA VAL A 211 -13.77 8.12 11.88
C VAL A 211 -12.65 8.85 11.14
N GLU A 212 -11.62 9.27 11.88
CA GLU A 212 -10.45 9.97 11.37
C GLU A 212 -9.61 9.10 10.40
N ALA A 213 -9.67 7.77 10.52
CA ALA A 213 -8.87 6.86 9.69
C ALA A 213 -9.25 7.00 8.21
N LEU A 214 -10.53 6.81 7.90
CA LEU A 214 -11.03 6.89 6.53
C LEU A 214 -10.92 8.30 5.96
N GLU A 215 -11.28 9.32 6.76
CA GLU A 215 -11.14 10.72 6.37
C GLU A 215 -9.69 11.05 5.99
N SER A 216 -8.71 10.64 6.82
CA SER A 216 -7.30 10.94 6.58
C SER A 216 -6.75 10.24 5.33
N VAL A 217 -7.11 8.97 5.10
CA VAL A 217 -6.73 8.23 3.89
C VAL A 217 -7.23 8.93 2.65
N ILE A 218 -8.49 9.34 2.63
CA ILE A 218 -9.10 9.98 1.47
C ILE A 218 -8.48 11.36 1.22
N ILE A 219 -8.25 12.15 2.26
CA ILE A 219 -7.58 13.46 2.13
C ILE A 219 -6.17 13.29 1.55
N GLY A 220 -5.37 12.37 2.10
CA GLY A 220 -4.01 12.12 1.63
C GLY A 220 -3.98 11.59 0.19
N TYR A 221 -4.92 10.71 -0.17
CA TYR A 221 -5.09 10.24 -1.54
C TYR A 221 -5.44 11.38 -2.49
N ILE A 222 -6.42 12.23 -2.14
CA ILE A 222 -6.89 13.32 -3.00
C ILE A 222 -5.75 14.31 -3.25
N GLU A 223 -4.95 14.64 -2.24
CA GLU A 223 -3.79 15.51 -2.40
C GLU A 223 -2.78 14.91 -3.39
N ILE A 224 -2.52 13.60 -3.34
CA ILE A 224 -1.66 12.95 -4.33
C ILE A 224 -2.31 12.99 -5.73
N ALA A 225 -3.59 12.61 -5.84
CA ALA A 225 -4.28 12.42 -7.12
C ALA A 225 -4.64 13.73 -7.84
N GLU A 226 -4.90 14.80 -7.12
CA GLU A 226 -5.27 16.10 -7.70
C GLU A 226 -4.07 17.07 -7.75
N THR A 227 -3.21 17.09 -6.73
CA THR A 227 -2.11 18.07 -6.60
C THR A 227 -0.76 17.54 -7.09
N HIS A 228 -0.46 16.26 -6.87
CA HIS A 228 0.86 15.68 -7.17
C HIS A 228 0.89 14.65 -8.30
N ARG A 229 -0.21 14.47 -9.03
CA ARG A 229 -0.34 13.47 -10.09
C ARG A 229 0.81 13.49 -11.09
N ASP A 230 1.14 14.67 -11.60
CA ASP A 230 2.17 14.85 -12.63
C ASP A 230 3.61 14.71 -12.09
N LEU A 231 3.76 14.65 -10.76
CA LEU A 231 5.05 14.47 -10.07
C LEU A 231 5.30 13.02 -9.63
N CYS A 232 4.31 12.14 -9.81
CA CYS A 232 4.42 10.73 -9.49
C CYS A 232 4.89 9.95 -10.72
N GLU A 233 5.78 8.98 -10.50
CA GLU A 233 6.02 7.96 -11.51
C GLU A 233 4.74 7.13 -11.70
N LYS A 234 4.50 6.65 -12.93
CA LYS A 234 3.25 5.96 -13.27
C LYS A 234 2.98 4.77 -12.35
N GLU A 235 3.96 3.88 -12.19
CA GLU A 235 3.85 2.69 -11.33
C GLU A 235 3.60 3.07 -9.86
N GLN A 236 4.27 4.12 -9.38
CA GLN A 236 4.05 4.64 -8.03
C GLN A 236 2.62 5.15 -7.85
N PHE A 237 2.09 5.90 -8.83
CA PHE A 237 0.73 6.41 -8.78
C PHE A 237 -0.31 5.29 -8.80
N GLU A 238 -0.16 4.32 -9.70
CA GLU A 238 -1.04 3.15 -9.82
C GLU A 238 -1.05 2.33 -8.52
N ARG A 239 0.12 2.13 -7.92
CA ARG A 239 0.22 1.51 -6.60
C ARG A 239 -0.54 2.30 -5.53
N ILE A 240 -0.48 3.64 -5.53
CA ILE A 240 -1.26 4.46 -4.59
C ILE A 240 -2.77 4.29 -4.80
N LEU A 241 -3.24 4.16 -6.03
CA LEU A 241 -4.65 3.90 -6.33
C LEU A 241 -5.10 2.56 -5.71
N LEU A 242 -4.33 1.50 -5.96
CA LEU A 242 -4.60 0.16 -5.45
C LEU A 242 -4.61 0.13 -3.91
N ILE A 243 -3.52 0.57 -3.28
CA ILE A 243 -3.39 0.43 -1.82
C ILE A 243 -4.40 1.31 -1.08
N SER A 244 -4.80 2.45 -1.63
CA SER A 244 -5.80 3.31 -0.99
C SER A 244 -7.16 2.62 -0.92
N ILE A 245 -7.59 1.95 -2.00
CA ILE A 245 -8.82 1.15 -1.99
C ILE A 245 -8.68 -0.04 -1.02
N GLN A 246 -7.52 -0.71 -1.00
CA GLN A 246 -7.26 -1.83 -0.10
C GLN A 246 -7.26 -1.42 1.38
N ILE A 247 -6.78 -0.22 1.71
CA ILE A 247 -6.87 0.34 3.06
C ILE A 247 -8.33 0.52 3.45
N ILE A 248 -9.16 1.14 2.59
CA ILE A 248 -10.58 1.31 2.88
C ILE A 248 -11.24 -0.04 3.10
N LEU A 249 -10.99 -1.02 2.23
CA LEU A 249 -11.53 -2.38 2.37
C LEU A 249 -11.22 -2.97 3.75
N ASN A 250 -9.97 -2.86 4.20
CA ASN A 250 -9.56 -3.33 5.53
C ASN A 250 -10.26 -2.58 6.66
N LEU A 251 -10.46 -1.27 6.54
CA LEU A 251 -11.13 -0.46 7.56
C LEU A 251 -12.63 -0.77 7.65
N VAL A 252 -13.30 -1.01 6.52
CA VAL A 252 -14.76 -1.27 6.47
C VAL A 252 -15.13 -2.73 6.73
N GLY A 253 -14.15 -3.63 6.80
CA GLY A 253 -14.36 -5.07 6.98
C GLY A 253 -14.91 -5.51 8.35
N PHE A 254 -15.08 -4.60 9.32
CA PHE A 254 -15.64 -4.92 10.63
C PHE A 254 -17.13 -4.58 10.71
N ASP A 255 -17.92 -5.41 11.40
CA ASP A 255 -19.37 -5.22 11.59
C ASP A 255 -19.74 -3.82 12.10
N LYS A 256 -18.89 -3.24 12.96
CA LYS A 256 -19.12 -1.91 13.55
C LYS A 256 -18.71 -0.76 12.63
N SER A 257 -17.89 -1.01 11.62
CA SER A 257 -17.32 0.03 10.73
C SER A 257 -18.38 0.80 9.96
N VAL A 258 -19.50 0.15 9.59
CA VAL A 258 -20.61 0.81 8.88
C VAL A 258 -21.14 2.03 9.65
N SER A 259 -21.23 1.92 10.97
CA SER A 259 -21.70 3.03 11.82
C SER A 259 -20.65 4.12 12.03
N ILE A 260 -19.36 3.76 11.98
CA ILE A 260 -18.23 4.68 12.16
C ILE A 260 -18.08 5.55 10.90
N PHE A 261 -18.21 4.96 9.72
CA PHE A 261 -17.89 5.59 8.45
C PHE A 261 -19.09 6.12 7.67
N ASN A 262 -20.26 6.19 8.31
CA ASN A 262 -21.50 6.60 7.63
C ASN A 262 -21.41 8.01 7.01
N ASP A 263 -20.63 8.91 7.62
CA ASP A 263 -20.47 10.29 7.15
C ASP A 263 -19.39 10.44 6.08
N ASN A 264 -18.55 9.42 5.87
CA ASN A 264 -17.44 9.43 4.90
C ASN A 264 -17.82 8.86 3.51
N LYS A 265 -19.09 8.49 3.29
CA LYS A 265 -19.51 7.84 2.04
C LYS A 265 -19.22 8.69 0.79
N ASN A 266 -19.47 10.01 0.86
CA ASN A 266 -19.21 10.93 -0.25
C ASN A 266 -17.72 11.02 -0.58
N ASP A 267 -16.88 11.04 0.44
CA ASP A 267 -15.43 11.09 0.28
C ASP A 267 -14.90 9.79 -0.35
N ALA A 268 -15.41 8.64 0.13
CA ALA A 268 -15.06 7.33 -0.43
C ALA A 268 -15.52 7.21 -1.89
N LEU A 269 -16.72 7.69 -2.20
CA LEU A 269 -17.23 7.78 -3.57
C LEU A 269 -16.32 8.63 -4.46
N LYS A 270 -15.91 9.82 -4.00
CA LYS A 270 -14.98 10.68 -4.75
C LYS A 270 -13.67 9.96 -5.08
N MET A 271 -13.11 9.21 -4.11
CA MET A 271 -11.89 8.42 -4.30
C MET A 271 -12.07 7.31 -5.36
N ILE A 272 -13.20 6.58 -5.30
CA ILE A 272 -13.56 5.56 -6.29
C ILE A 272 -13.70 6.20 -7.68
N THR A 273 -14.41 7.34 -7.78
CA THR A 273 -14.62 8.05 -9.05
C THR A 273 -13.29 8.44 -9.70
N ILE A 274 -12.36 9.03 -8.95
CA ILE A 274 -11.04 9.41 -9.47
C ILE A 274 -10.26 8.18 -9.95
N THR A 275 -10.28 7.11 -9.15
CA THR A 275 -9.61 5.84 -9.50
C THR A 275 -10.17 5.25 -10.80
N PHE A 276 -11.49 5.20 -10.94
CA PHE A 276 -12.14 4.63 -12.12
C PHE A 276 -11.97 5.51 -13.36
N GLN A 277 -11.92 6.83 -13.22
CA GLN A 277 -11.58 7.74 -14.33
C GLN A 277 -10.15 7.50 -14.84
N TYR A 278 -9.20 7.23 -13.94
CA TYR A 278 -7.84 6.89 -14.33
C TYR A 278 -7.81 5.61 -15.17
N TYR A 279 -8.43 4.54 -14.67
CA TYR A 279 -8.43 3.24 -15.34
C TYR A 279 -9.29 3.21 -16.60
N GLU A 280 -10.40 3.96 -16.66
CA GLU A 280 -11.13 4.19 -17.91
C GLU A 280 -10.19 4.76 -18.97
N ASN A 281 -9.45 5.83 -18.65
CA ASN A 281 -8.53 6.42 -19.62
C ASN A 281 -7.41 5.44 -20.03
N LYS A 282 -6.81 4.73 -19.06
CA LYS A 282 -5.73 3.75 -19.31
C LYS A 282 -6.20 2.62 -20.24
N LEU A 283 -7.34 2.01 -19.94
CA LEU A 283 -7.86 0.87 -20.70
C LEU A 283 -8.54 1.29 -22.01
N VAL A 284 -9.42 2.29 -21.96
CA VAL A 284 -10.26 2.68 -23.11
C VAL A 284 -9.44 3.47 -24.12
N ASN A 285 -8.68 4.48 -23.67
CA ASN A 285 -7.96 5.40 -24.56
C ASN A 285 -6.53 4.92 -24.85
N CYS A 286 -5.81 4.43 -23.84
CA CYS A 286 -4.43 3.97 -24.00
C CYS A 286 -4.31 2.49 -24.38
N LYS A 287 -5.41 1.72 -24.33
CA LYS A 287 -5.44 0.28 -24.68
C LYS A 287 -4.48 -0.55 -23.83
N GLU A 288 -4.29 -0.15 -22.59
CA GLU A 288 -3.40 -0.79 -21.65
C GLU A 288 -4.20 -1.47 -20.53
N ILE A 289 -3.99 -2.77 -20.37
CA ILE A 289 -4.61 -3.57 -19.31
C ILE A 289 -3.66 -3.58 -18.12
N ASP A 290 -4.18 -3.22 -16.96
CA ASP A 290 -3.49 -3.33 -15.68
C ASP A 290 -3.93 -4.61 -14.98
N MET A 291 -2.97 -5.41 -14.54
CA MET A 291 -3.22 -6.68 -13.86
C MET A 291 -3.89 -6.47 -12.50
N ASP A 292 -3.58 -5.36 -11.82
CA ASP A 292 -4.12 -5.04 -10.50
C ASP A 292 -5.55 -4.49 -10.58
N LEU A 293 -6.07 -4.21 -11.79
CA LEU A 293 -7.40 -3.64 -11.96
C LEU A 293 -8.52 -4.60 -11.50
N VAL A 294 -8.31 -5.90 -11.62
CA VAL A 294 -9.25 -6.91 -11.07
C VAL A 294 -9.40 -6.73 -9.57
N ASP A 295 -8.28 -6.67 -8.84
CA ASP A 295 -8.25 -6.47 -7.39
C ASP A 295 -8.87 -5.14 -6.96
N ILE A 296 -8.65 -4.08 -7.76
CA ILE A 296 -9.26 -2.76 -7.53
C ILE A 296 -10.78 -2.83 -7.65
N VAL A 297 -11.29 -3.47 -8.70
CA VAL A 297 -12.75 -3.59 -8.94
C VAL A 297 -13.39 -4.45 -7.85
N ASP A 298 -12.80 -5.58 -7.49
CA ASP A 298 -13.32 -6.48 -6.47
C ASP A 298 -13.30 -5.87 -5.06
N SER A 299 -12.23 -5.14 -4.74
CA SER A 299 -12.15 -4.36 -3.51
C SER A 299 -13.20 -3.25 -3.48
N THR A 300 -13.40 -2.57 -4.61
CA THR A 300 -14.43 -1.53 -4.76
C THR A 300 -15.83 -2.08 -4.56
N ILE A 301 -16.16 -3.26 -5.13
CA ILE A 301 -17.45 -3.94 -4.90
C ILE A 301 -17.69 -4.15 -3.41
N SER A 302 -16.67 -4.63 -2.70
CA SER A 302 -16.76 -4.93 -1.26
C SER A 302 -16.95 -3.65 -0.44
N VAL A 303 -16.21 -2.59 -0.76
CA VAL A 303 -16.35 -1.26 -0.13
C VAL A 303 -17.73 -0.67 -0.37
N ILE A 304 -18.23 -0.71 -1.62
CA ILE A 304 -19.56 -0.19 -1.97
C ILE A 304 -20.66 -0.90 -1.19
N LYS A 305 -20.58 -2.24 -1.07
CA LYS A 305 -21.55 -3.02 -0.30
C LYS A 305 -21.49 -2.69 1.20
N ALA A 306 -20.28 -2.59 1.76
CA ALA A 306 -20.11 -2.31 3.19
C ALA A 306 -20.63 -0.92 3.57
N LEU A 307 -20.30 0.10 2.77
CA LEU A 307 -20.67 1.50 3.04
C LEU A 307 -22.02 1.91 2.42
N LYS A 308 -22.63 1.05 1.59
CA LYS A 308 -23.85 1.34 0.83
C LYS A 308 -23.70 2.61 -0.02
N ILE A 309 -22.60 2.69 -0.77
CA ILE A 309 -22.26 3.85 -1.61
C ILE A 309 -23.24 3.99 -2.80
N ASN A 310 -23.74 2.86 -3.29
CA ASN A 310 -24.76 2.76 -4.33
C ASN A 310 -26.05 3.55 -4.04
N GLU A 311 -26.42 3.74 -2.78
CA GLU A 311 -27.60 4.54 -2.38
C GLU A 311 -27.41 6.04 -2.64
N ILE A 312 -26.18 6.52 -2.78
CA ILE A 312 -25.84 7.95 -2.97
C ILE A 312 -25.12 8.25 -4.29
N SER A 313 -24.70 7.22 -5.03
CA SER A 313 -23.93 7.38 -6.27
C SER A 313 -24.80 7.68 -7.47
N GLU A 314 -24.27 8.51 -8.36
CA GLU A 314 -24.78 8.75 -9.69
C GLU A 314 -24.13 7.82 -10.73
N LEU A 315 -24.72 7.78 -11.92
CA LEU A 315 -24.27 6.93 -13.02
C LEU A 315 -22.81 7.22 -13.43
N ASP A 316 -22.42 8.49 -13.39
CA ASP A 316 -21.12 8.97 -13.86
C ASP A 316 -19.99 8.82 -12.83
N ASP A 317 -20.28 8.32 -11.62
CA ASP A 317 -19.28 8.14 -10.59
C ASP A 317 -18.37 6.94 -10.88
N TYR A 318 -18.97 5.78 -11.12
CA TYR A 318 -18.22 4.57 -11.46
C TYR A 318 -18.95 3.64 -12.43
N PHE A 319 -20.26 3.77 -12.60
CA PHE A 319 -21.02 2.86 -13.48
C PHE A 319 -20.61 3.07 -14.95
N MET A 320 -20.60 4.31 -15.44
CA MET A 320 -20.24 4.58 -16.84
C MET A 320 -18.79 4.21 -17.17
N GLN A 321 -17.87 4.48 -16.25
CA GLN A 321 -16.46 4.08 -16.34
C GLN A 321 -16.38 2.54 -16.47
N SER A 322 -17.09 1.83 -15.60
CA SER A 322 -17.13 0.36 -15.58
C SER A 322 -17.67 -0.21 -16.90
N TYR A 323 -18.78 0.33 -17.39
CA TYR A 323 -19.38 -0.11 -18.64
C TYR A 323 -18.47 0.14 -19.85
N LYS A 324 -17.85 1.31 -19.96
CA LYS A 324 -16.92 1.61 -21.08
C LYS A 324 -15.69 0.71 -21.07
N MET A 325 -15.14 0.43 -19.87
CA MET A 325 -14.05 -0.53 -19.70
C MET A 325 -14.50 -1.94 -20.12
N TRP A 326 -15.65 -2.40 -19.65
CA TRP A 326 -16.22 -3.70 -20.00
C TRP A 326 -16.43 -3.84 -21.51
N LYS A 327 -17.05 -2.84 -22.14
CA LYS A 327 -17.33 -2.79 -23.57
C LYS A 327 -16.05 -2.80 -24.41
N THR A 328 -15.02 -2.09 -23.95
CA THR A 328 -13.71 -2.09 -24.59
C THR A 328 -13.08 -3.48 -24.58
N LEU A 329 -13.10 -4.17 -23.42
CA LEU A 329 -12.58 -5.54 -23.31
C LEU A 329 -13.37 -6.50 -24.19
N HIS A 330 -14.70 -6.36 -24.23
CA HIS A 330 -15.58 -7.21 -25.01
C HIS A 330 -15.20 -7.23 -26.49
N TYR A 331 -14.95 -6.06 -27.08
CA TYR A 331 -14.55 -5.98 -28.49
C TYR A 331 -13.05 -6.18 -28.73
N MET A 332 -12.19 -6.02 -27.71
CA MET A 332 -10.75 -6.29 -27.84
C MET A 332 -10.46 -7.78 -28.04
N VAL A 333 -11.19 -8.65 -27.33
CA VAL A 333 -10.97 -10.11 -27.35
C VAL A 333 -11.35 -10.73 -28.70
N ASP A 334 -12.24 -10.09 -29.47
CA ASP A 334 -12.69 -10.58 -30.77
C ASP A 334 -11.72 -10.30 -31.94
N ASP A 335 -10.76 -9.38 -31.78
CA ASP A 335 -10.05 -8.78 -32.92
C ASP A 335 -8.54 -9.14 -33.03
N GLN A 336 -8.00 -10.03 -32.18
CA GLN A 336 -6.55 -10.29 -32.14
C GLN A 336 -6.09 -11.64 -32.75
N GLN A 337 -5.18 -11.53 -33.73
CA GLN A 337 -4.30 -12.60 -34.23
C GLN A 337 -2.88 -12.38 -33.68
N VAL A 338 -2.50 -12.93 -32.51
CA VAL A 338 -1.09 -12.92 -32.02
C VAL A 338 -0.78 -14.18 -31.18
N THR A 339 0.50 -14.51 -31.06
CA THR A 339 1.15 -15.75 -30.57
C THR A 339 0.69 -16.35 -29.23
N GLU A 340 0.73 -17.69 -29.14
CA GLU A 340 -0.05 -18.55 -28.23
C GLU A 340 0.12 -18.36 -26.70
N ASN A 341 1.28 -17.94 -26.17
CA ASN A 341 1.50 -17.94 -24.72
C ASN A 341 1.12 -16.61 -24.02
N ASP A 342 1.56 -15.45 -24.52
CA ASP A 342 1.19 -14.15 -23.92
C ASP A 342 -0.31 -13.83 -24.11
N HIS A 343 -0.95 -14.51 -25.07
CA HIS A 343 -2.37 -14.37 -25.36
C HIS A 343 -3.26 -15.04 -24.32
N GLU A 344 -2.82 -16.15 -23.70
CA GLU A 344 -3.65 -16.88 -22.73
C GLU A 344 -3.81 -16.08 -21.43
N ASP A 345 -2.72 -15.52 -20.91
CA ASP A 345 -2.74 -14.69 -19.70
C ASP A 345 -3.58 -13.42 -19.90
N LEU A 346 -3.40 -12.72 -21.04
CA LEU A 346 -4.20 -11.53 -21.35
C LEU A 346 -5.69 -11.83 -21.51
N VAL A 347 -6.05 -12.97 -22.11
CA VAL A 347 -7.45 -13.40 -22.24
C VAL A 347 -8.05 -13.75 -20.89
N ASN A 348 -7.30 -14.46 -20.04
CA ASN A 348 -7.76 -14.83 -18.71
C ASN A 348 -8.03 -13.58 -17.86
N VAL A 349 -7.08 -12.64 -17.82
CA VAL A 349 -7.23 -11.37 -17.10
C VAL A 349 -8.38 -10.54 -17.65
N SER A 350 -8.52 -10.47 -18.97
CA SER A 350 -9.63 -9.73 -19.60
C SER A 350 -10.98 -10.31 -19.19
N LYS A 351 -11.09 -11.64 -19.13
CA LYS A 351 -12.32 -12.33 -18.73
C LYS A 351 -12.62 -12.16 -17.24
N GLU A 352 -11.62 -12.26 -16.39
CA GLU A 352 -11.75 -11.97 -14.95
C GLU A 352 -12.21 -10.53 -14.74
N LEU A 353 -11.56 -9.58 -15.40
CA LEU A 353 -11.92 -8.17 -15.34
C LEU A 353 -13.35 -7.90 -15.86
N GLN A 354 -13.77 -8.54 -16.96
CA GLN A 354 -15.16 -8.46 -17.42
C GLN A 354 -16.14 -8.99 -16.36
N THR A 355 -15.79 -10.07 -15.68
CA THR A 355 -16.61 -10.66 -14.62
C THR A 355 -16.75 -9.70 -13.43
N SER A 356 -15.65 -9.12 -12.99
CA SER A 356 -15.63 -8.13 -11.90
C SER A 356 -16.39 -6.86 -12.28
N LEU A 357 -16.18 -6.31 -13.49
CA LEU A 357 -16.90 -5.12 -13.98
C LEU A 357 -18.41 -5.37 -14.13
N SER A 358 -18.81 -6.51 -14.68
CA SER A 358 -20.22 -6.93 -14.73
C SER A 358 -20.82 -6.98 -13.34
N THR A 359 -20.12 -7.60 -12.39
CA THR A 359 -20.57 -7.70 -10.99
C THR A 359 -20.73 -6.31 -10.36
N LEU A 360 -19.79 -5.40 -10.59
CA LEU A 360 -19.86 -4.03 -10.08
C LEU A 360 -21.08 -3.27 -10.65
N MET A 361 -21.33 -3.37 -11.96
CA MET A 361 -22.50 -2.76 -12.60
C MET A 361 -23.81 -3.33 -12.02
N PHE A 362 -23.87 -4.64 -11.77
CA PHE A 362 -25.04 -5.27 -11.18
C PHE A 362 -25.24 -4.90 -9.70
N VAL A 363 -24.17 -4.71 -8.93
CA VAL A 363 -24.23 -4.21 -7.55
C VAL A 363 -24.76 -2.77 -7.48
N TYR A 364 -24.43 -1.94 -8.46
CA TYR A 364 -25.05 -0.62 -8.62
C TYR A 364 -26.55 -0.74 -8.90
N MET A 365 -26.92 -1.50 -9.95
CA MET A 365 -28.33 -1.68 -10.36
C MET A 365 -29.20 -2.37 -9.31
N GLU A 366 -28.62 -3.13 -8.39
CA GLU A 366 -29.35 -3.79 -7.31
C GLU A 366 -30.07 -2.80 -6.39
N THR A 367 -29.47 -1.63 -6.14
CA THR A 367 -29.90 -0.72 -5.05
C THR A 367 -29.93 0.76 -5.42
N CYS A 368 -29.42 1.15 -6.60
CA CYS A 368 -29.54 2.54 -7.07
C CYS A 368 -31.01 2.96 -7.19
N ASN A 369 -31.26 4.27 -7.18
CA ASN A 369 -32.61 4.81 -7.33
C ASN A 369 -33.21 4.49 -8.72
N GLU A 370 -34.53 4.62 -8.87
CA GLU A 370 -35.23 4.22 -10.10
C GLU A 370 -34.83 5.04 -11.35
N ASP A 371 -34.50 6.31 -11.19
CA ASP A 371 -34.04 7.17 -12.29
C ASP A 371 -32.66 6.72 -12.80
N ASN A 372 -31.77 6.42 -11.86
CA ASN A 372 -30.44 5.90 -12.16
C ASN A 372 -30.48 4.46 -12.70
N LEU A 373 -31.43 3.63 -12.27
CA LEU A 373 -31.66 2.31 -12.86
C LEU A 373 -32.10 2.44 -14.33
N LEU A 374 -33.03 3.34 -14.64
CA LEU A 374 -33.46 3.60 -16.02
C LEU A 374 -32.26 4.00 -16.88
N ARG A 375 -31.53 5.03 -16.45
CA ARG A 375 -30.37 5.54 -17.20
C ARG A 375 -29.33 4.45 -17.43
N ALA A 376 -29.06 3.61 -16.42
CA ALA A 376 -28.16 2.47 -16.57
C ALA A 376 -28.65 1.49 -17.63
N LEU A 377 -29.93 1.13 -17.63
CA LEU A 377 -30.51 0.21 -18.59
C LEU A 377 -30.53 0.77 -20.01
N ASP A 378 -30.76 2.07 -20.17
CA ASP A 378 -30.72 2.73 -21.49
C ASP A 378 -29.30 2.69 -22.06
N GLU A 379 -28.28 2.90 -21.24
CA GLU A 379 -26.87 2.90 -21.65
C GLU A 379 -26.36 1.50 -22.04
N ILE A 380 -26.75 0.46 -21.30
CA ILE A 380 -26.31 -0.93 -21.56
C ILE A 380 -27.29 -1.74 -22.40
N ASN A 381 -28.38 -1.14 -22.90
CA ASN A 381 -29.54 -1.84 -23.45
C ASN A 381 -29.20 -3.00 -24.39
N ASP A 382 -28.37 -2.74 -25.41
CA ASP A 382 -28.00 -3.74 -26.42
C ASP A 382 -27.01 -4.80 -25.88
N ASP A 383 -26.26 -4.45 -24.84
CA ASP A 383 -25.23 -5.29 -24.23
C ASP A 383 -25.73 -5.97 -22.93
N PHE A 384 -26.98 -5.76 -22.50
CA PHE A 384 -27.48 -6.19 -21.18
C PHE A 384 -27.36 -7.70 -20.98
N ASP A 385 -27.79 -8.49 -21.96
CA ASP A 385 -27.78 -9.95 -21.87
C ASP A 385 -26.33 -10.48 -21.84
N ASP A 386 -25.42 -9.83 -22.56
CA ASP A 386 -24.01 -10.17 -22.56
C ASP A 386 -23.38 -9.84 -21.20
N VAL A 387 -23.60 -8.64 -20.66
CA VAL A 387 -23.14 -8.26 -19.31
C VAL A 387 -23.68 -9.23 -18.26
N ALA A 388 -24.97 -9.58 -18.33
CA ALA A 388 -25.63 -10.51 -17.42
C ALA A 388 -25.04 -11.93 -17.47
N SER A 389 -24.54 -12.36 -18.63
CA SER A 389 -23.94 -13.69 -18.81
C SER A 389 -22.65 -13.91 -18.00
N PHE A 390 -21.97 -12.82 -17.62
CA PHE A 390 -20.78 -12.84 -16.76
C PHE A 390 -21.10 -12.85 -15.26
N ILE A 391 -22.38 -12.76 -14.86
CA ILE A 391 -22.73 -12.72 -13.43
C ILE A 391 -22.80 -14.12 -12.83
N GLU A 392 -21.84 -14.45 -11.98
CA GLU A 392 -21.82 -15.73 -11.26
C GLU A 392 -22.79 -15.75 -10.06
N ASN A 393 -22.99 -14.61 -9.41
CA ASN A 393 -23.88 -14.49 -8.25
C ASN A 393 -25.36 -14.44 -8.69
N LYS A 394 -26.00 -15.61 -8.66
CA LYS A 394 -27.43 -15.76 -9.01
C LYS A 394 -28.37 -14.91 -8.15
N GLY A 395 -27.99 -14.55 -6.92
CA GLY A 395 -28.79 -13.70 -6.05
C GLY A 395 -28.94 -12.29 -6.63
N ILE A 396 -27.81 -11.66 -6.95
CA ILE A 396 -27.78 -10.32 -7.53
C ILE A 396 -28.44 -10.32 -8.92
N LEU A 397 -28.14 -11.32 -9.76
CA LEU A 397 -28.75 -11.47 -11.08
C LEU A 397 -30.27 -11.51 -11.00
N ASN A 398 -30.83 -12.30 -10.07
CA ASN A 398 -32.28 -12.42 -9.90
C ASN A 398 -32.91 -11.11 -9.44
N LEU A 399 -32.30 -10.42 -8.47
CA LEU A 399 -32.81 -9.15 -7.93
C LEU A 399 -32.82 -8.06 -9.01
N VAL A 400 -31.73 -7.90 -9.75
CA VAL A 400 -31.66 -6.93 -10.85
C VAL A 400 -32.68 -7.28 -11.94
N THR A 401 -32.78 -8.56 -12.33
CA THR A 401 -33.76 -9.01 -13.32
C THR A 401 -35.20 -8.73 -12.87
N GLU A 402 -35.52 -8.94 -11.60
CA GLU A 402 -36.83 -8.62 -11.02
C GLU A 402 -37.12 -7.11 -11.10
N ARG A 403 -36.15 -6.26 -10.71
CA ARG A 403 -36.27 -4.80 -10.84
C ARG A 403 -36.50 -4.37 -12.28
N VAL A 404 -35.71 -4.89 -13.22
CA VAL A 404 -35.84 -4.62 -14.66
C VAL A 404 -37.20 -5.06 -15.20
N SER A 405 -37.69 -6.24 -14.80
CA SER A 405 -38.99 -6.75 -15.25
C SER A 405 -40.16 -5.91 -14.73
N THR A 406 -40.11 -5.49 -13.46
CA THR A 406 -41.08 -4.59 -12.84
C THR A 406 -41.14 -3.28 -13.60
N TYR A 407 -39.98 -2.76 -13.99
CA TYR A 407 -39.85 -1.52 -14.73
C TYR A 407 -40.41 -1.63 -16.17
N ARG A 408 -40.02 -2.66 -16.93
CA ARG A 408 -40.51 -2.89 -18.30
C ARG A 408 -42.03 -3.08 -18.36
N THR A 409 -42.63 -3.66 -17.32
CA THR A 409 -44.10 -3.78 -17.21
C THR A 409 -44.77 -2.41 -17.01
N ARG A 410 -44.22 -1.56 -16.13
CA ARG A 410 -44.75 -0.19 -15.90
C ARG A 410 -44.67 0.69 -17.14
N LEU A 411 -43.60 0.62 -17.93
CA LEU A 411 -43.49 1.36 -19.19
C LEU A 411 -44.58 0.97 -20.19
N LYS A 412 -44.88 -0.33 -20.33
CA LYS A 412 -45.96 -0.80 -21.21
C LYS A 412 -47.33 -0.27 -20.76
N GLU A 413 -47.60 -0.25 -19.46
CA GLU A 413 -48.84 0.29 -18.90
C GLU A 413 -49.00 1.80 -19.12
N ILE A 414 -47.90 2.56 -19.19
CA ILE A 414 -47.89 4.01 -19.45
C ILE A 414 -48.03 4.32 -20.94
N VAL A 415 -47.49 3.50 -21.84
CA VAL A 415 -47.59 3.67 -23.30
C VAL A 415 -48.98 3.28 -23.82
N ASP A 416 -49.69 2.39 -23.11
CA ASP A 416 -51.07 1.97 -23.43
C ASP A 416 -52.16 2.87 -22.79
N CYS A 417 -51.78 4.00 -22.17
CA CYS A 417 -52.68 5.07 -21.69
C CYS A 417 -52.57 6.33 -22.56
#